data_AF-X1RMZ8-F1
#
_entry.id   AF-X1RMZ8-F1
#
_cell.length_a   1.000
_cell.length_b   1.000
_cell.length_c   1.000
_cell.angle_alpha   90.00
_cell.angle_beta   90.00
_cell.angle_gamma   90.00
#
_symmetry.space_group_name_H-M   'P 1'
#
loop_
_entity.id
_entity.type
_entity.pdbx_description
1 polymer ?
#
loop_
_entity_poly.entity_id
_entity_poly.type
_entity_poly.pdbx_seq_one_letter_code
_entity_poly.pdbx_strand_id
1 'polypeptide(L)'
;CEWIWRTLDVFGIKMHHQSWTYVNQNHDDYILIRQNMLFTGDYYGDDEQDSPDQTIELAWYDGFAPDICEEAAISLPSRTGWGNGHTWVDWDSYNDYMNTDELPLLVTGRERDDLLISYSYSDDDIEFKAPKGYIEDQVIKYYDSRGVPDPKTGMFLAAPYAGMAIFHADKSATNTSDDINQPKSLAWQEHGDYWGKIWRGGLWNFVTDSNNRPPPMWEYEGFIHNEMSIGNMFMIQGVGPYTLSIGDDFTAIYAIGAGSIDEDLCSSEGAKWYNWYWDLPGDKLDDAGKNSLISQGKDSLFVNLNRAYWAFNNSMDIPDPLPAPGIEVTGGPDKIEIKWGYPTDDGFNDPDTGIDDFFKWRLYIL
;
A
#
# COMPACT_ATOMS: atom_id res chain seq x y z
N CYS A 1 28.65 14.62 -23.55
CA CYS A 1 27.81 15.04 -22.42
C CYS A 1 27.31 13.78 -21.74
N GLU A 2 28.06 13.30 -20.75
CA GLU A 2 27.67 12.15 -19.94
C GLU A 2 26.72 12.65 -18.85
N TRP A 3 25.46 12.22 -18.93
CA TRP A 3 24.45 12.44 -17.91
C TRP A 3 24.81 11.56 -16.72
N ILE A 4 25.69 12.05 -15.84
CA ILE A 4 25.91 11.44 -14.53
C ILE A 4 24.72 11.84 -13.67
N TRP A 5 23.90 10.85 -13.34
CA TRP A 5 22.74 10.92 -12.47
C TRP A 5 23.07 11.70 -11.19
N ARG A 6 22.27 12.73 -10.91
CA ARG A 6 22.40 13.63 -9.77
C ARG A 6 21.11 13.51 -8.96
N THR A 7 21.19 13.01 -7.74
CA THR A 7 20.06 12.95 -6.81
C THR A 7 19.64 14.36 -6.35
N LEU A 8 18.42 14.51 -5.82
CA LEU A 8 17.73 15.78 -5.54
C LEU A 8 18.59 16.87 -4.87
N ASP A 9 19.49 16.49 -3.96
CA ASP A 9 20.43 17.40 -3.27
C ASP A 9 21.40 18.12 -4.23
N VAL A 10 21.70 17.53 -5.39
CA VAL A 10 22.68 18.07 -6.35
C VAL A 10 22.02 18.97 -7.41
N PHE A 11 20.69 19.06 -7.42
CA PHE A 11 19.94 20.02 -8.25
C PHE A 11 19.31 21.15 -7.43
N GLY A 12 19.33 21.06 -6.10
CA GLY A 12 18.64 22.02 -5.25
C GLY A 12 17.13 21.92 -5.42
N ILE A 13 16.60 20.71 -5.29
CA ILE A 13 15.16 20.50 -5.13
C ILE A 13 14.87 20.42 -3.64
N LYS A 14 14.04 21.33 -3.13
CA LYS A 14 13.48 21.25 -1.78
C LYS A 14 12.12 20.55 -1.85
N MET A 15 11.95 19.51 -1.04
CA MET A 15 10.69 18.78 -0.92
C MET A 15 9.98 19.16 0.36
N HIS A 16 8.71 19.55 0.25
CA HIS A 16 7.80 19.68 1.38
C HIS A 16 6.83 18.50 1.38
N HIS A 17 6.89 17.71 2.44
CA HIS A 17 6.05 16.53 2.65
C HIS A 17 4.95 16.87 3.67
N GLN A 18 3.71 16.55 3.33
CA GLN A 18 2.58 16.57 4.27
C GLN A 18 1.85 15.24 4.17
N SER A 19 1.42 14.70 5.31
CA SER A 19 0.65 13.47 5.36
C SER A 19 -0.57 13.60 6.25
N TRP A 20 -1.62 12.85 5.91
CA TRP A 20 -2.85 12.73 6.68
C TRP A 20 -3.07 11.27 7.04
N THR A 21 -3.37 11.05 8.31
CA THR A 21 -3.77 9.77 8.89
C THR A 21 -4.98 10.02 9.77
N TYR A 22 -5.85 9.03 9.90
CA TYR A 22 -7.15 9.21 10.52
C TYR A 22 -7.35 8.21 11.65
N VAL A 23 -8.19 8.59 12.60
CA VAL A 23 -8.69 7.71 13.66
C VAL A 23 -10.18 7.50 13.39
N ASN A 24 -10.47 6.72 12.34
CA ASN A 24 -11.81 6.39 11.90
C ASN A 24 -11.75 5.01 11.24
N GLN A 25 -12.65 4.10 11.62
CA GLN A 25 -12.66 2.69 11.16
C GLN A 25 -12.81 2.48 9.64
N ASN A 26 -13.17 3.53 8.91
CA ASN A 26 -13.24 3.51 7.45
C ASN A 26 -12.02 4.19 6.79
N HIS A 27 -11.17 4.87 7.56
CA HIS A 27 -10.10 5.71 7.03
C HIS A 27 -8.74 5.50 7.72
N ASP A 28 -8.60 4.45 8.54
CA ASP A 28 -7.39 4.12 9.32
C ASP A 28 -6.44 3.12 8.62
N ASP A 29 -6.80 2.62 7.43
CA ASP A 29 -6.00 1.67 6.65
C ASP A 29 -5.19 2.30 5.50
N TYR A 30 -5.06 3.63 5.47
CA TYR A 30 -4.28 4.33 4.46
C TYR A 30 -3.64 5.62 4.99
N ILE A 31 -2.65 6.10 4.25
CA ILE A 31 -1.98 7.38 4.47
C ILE A 31 -2.10 8.19 3.17
N LEU A 32 -2.64 9.40 3.27
CA LEU A 32 -2.61 10.37 2.17
C LEU A 32 -1.33 11.19 2.28
N ILE A 33 -0.63 11.36 1.16
CA ILE A 33 0.66 12.03 1.10
C ILE A 33 0.61 13.10 0.01
N ARG A 34 1.01 14.32 0.37
CA ARG A 34 1.27 15.41 -0.55
C ARG A 34 2.76 15.70 -0.54
N GLN A 35 3.36 15.70 -1.72
CA GLN A 35 4.71 16.17 -1.93
C GLN A 35 4.70 17.38 -2.86
N ASN A 36 5.27 18.47 -2.40
CA ASN A 36 5.56 19.65 -3.21
C ASN A 36 7.08 19.73 -3.39
N MET A 37 7.52 19.90 -4.63
CA MET A 37 8.94 19.88 -5.01
C MET A 37 9.27 21.21 -5.67
N LEU A 38 10.06 22.02 -4.99
CA LEU A 38 10.49 23.34 -5.41
C LEU A 38 11.93 23.30 -5.93
N PHE A 39 12.16 23.81 -7.14
CA PHE A 39 13.51 23.99 -7.65
C PHE A 39 14.10 25.31 -7.15
N THR A 40 15.04 25.24 -6.21
CA THR A 40 15.72 26.41 -5.64
C THR A 40 17.09 26.65 -6.26
N GLY A 41 17.73 25.61 -6.81
CA GLY A 41 19.12 25.70 -7.27
C GLY A 41 20.14 25.88 -6.15
N ASP A 42 19.74 25.61 -4.90
CA ASP A 42 20.54 25.62 -3.67
C ASP A 42 21.02 24.19 -3.38
N TYR A 43 22.30 23.92 -3.58
CA TYR A 43 22.89 22.59 -3.40
C TYR A 43 23.38 22.35 -1.97
N TYR A 44 23.73 23.41 -1.25
CA TYR A 44 24.35 23.30 0.08
C TYR A 44 23.35 23.45 1.23
N GLY A 45 22.10 23.79 0.94
CA GLY A 45 21.03 23.93 1.92
C GLY A 45 21.21 25.13 2.84
N ASP A 46 21.87 26.19 2.37
CA ASP A 46 22.11 27.43 3.11
C ASP A 46 21.19 28.58 2.67
N ASP A 47 20.16 28.27 1.88
CA ASP A 47 19.19 29.20 1.30
C ASP A 47 19.79 30.21 0.29
N GLU A 48 21.01 29.96 -0.21
CA GLU A 48 21.62 30.70 -1.32
C GLU A 48 21.55 29.90 -2.63
N GLN A 49 21.37 30.61 -3.75
CA GLN A 49 21.38 29.98 -5.07
C GLN A 49 22.82 29.66 -5.48
N ASP A 50 23.15 28.38 -5.58
CA ASP A 50 24.46 27.89 -6.04
C ASP A 50 24.52 27.67 -7.56
N SER A 51 23.37 27.37 -8.14
CA SER A 51 23.24 27.06 -9.56
C SER A 51 23.11 28.33 -10.41
N PRO A 52 23.62 28.36 -11.66
CA PRO A 52 23.30 29.45 -12.57
C PRO A 52 21.80 29.44 -12.89
N ASP A 53 21.27 30.59 -13.30
CA ASP A 53 19.91 30.65 -13.86
C ASP A 53 19.80 29.67 -15.03
N GLN A 54 18.95 28.67 -14.86
CA GLN A 54 18.76 27.60 -15.82
C GLN A 54 17.37 26.99 -15.68
N THR A 55 17.01 26.26 -16.72
CA THR A 55 15.84 25.39 -16.72
C THR A 55 16.32 23.95 -16.67
N ILE A 56 15.66 23.12 -15.86
CA ILE A 56 15.90 21.67 -15.78
C ILE A 56 14.67 20.91 -16.27
N GLU A 57 14.88 19.67 -16.70
CA GLU A 57 13.81 18.70 -16.79
C GLU A 57 13.91 17.76 -15.59
N LEU A 58 12.81 17.61 -14.87
CA LEU A 58 12.73 16.76 -13.68
C LEU A 58 11.57 15.78 -13.82
N ALA A 59 11.84 14.51 -13.60
CA ALA A 59 10.81 13.51 -13.39
C ALA A 59 10.93 12.98 -11.96
N TRP A 60 9.81 12.70 -11.34
CA TRP A 60 9.75 12.19 -9.98
C TRP A 60 8.98 10.88 -9.96
N TYR A 61 9.34 9.98 -9.07
CA TYR A 61 8.58 8.77 -8.84
C TYR A 61 8.55 8.48 -7.34
N ASP A 62 7.46 7.85 -6.90
CA ASP A 62 7.49 7.15 -5.62
C ASP A 62 7.80 5.67 -5.86
N GLY A 63 8.68 5.12 -5.03
CA GLY A 63 9.15 3.74 -5.10
C GLY A 63 8.97 3.08 -3.75
N PHE A 64 8.02 2.16 -3.65
CA PHE A 64 7.63 1.55 -2.38
C PHE A 64 7.75 0.02 -2.46
N ALA A 65 8.53 -0.56 -1.54
CA ALA A 65 8.63 -2.01 -1.34
C ALA A 65 8.22 -2.34 0.09
N PRO A 66 6.95 -2.72 0.33
CA PRO A 66 6.53 -3.14 1.65
C PRO A 66 7.04 -4.54 1.93
N ASP A 67 7.75 -4.66 3.04
CA ASP A 67 8.08 -5.94 3.66
C ASP A 67 6.90 -6.33 4.56
N ILE A 68 5.92 -7.02 3.98
CA ILE A 68 4.53 -7.08 4.49
C ILE A 68 4.39 -7.65 5.90
N CYS A 69 5.30 -8.54 6.34
CA CYS A 69 5.30 -9.02 7.72
C CYS A 69 6.71 -9.39 8.21
N GLU A 70 7.06 -8.96 9.43
CA GLU A 70 8.31 -9.32 10.12
C GLU A 70 8.29 -10.76 10.62
N GLU A 71 7.16 -11.27 11.09
CA GLU A 71 7.08 -12.66 11.57
C GLU A 71 7.23 -13.65 10.41
N ALA A 72 6.58 -13.36 9.28
CA ALA A 72 6.81 -14.04 8.01
C ALA A 72 8.29 -13.96 7.59
N ALA A 73 8.96 -12.85 7.89
CA ALA A 73 10.38 -12.69 7.61
C ALA A 73 11.23 -13.75 8.31
N ILE A 74 10.95 -13.94 9.59
CA ILE A 74 11.77 -14.77 10.49
C ILE A 74 11.44 -16.25 10.32
N SER A 75 10.18 -16.57 10.00
CA SER A 75 9.71 -17.96 9.85
C SER A 75 10.25 -18.62 8.58
N LEU A 76 10.59 -17.83 7.56
CA LEU A 76 11.09 -18.31 6.28
C LEU A 76 12.60 -18.53 6.29
N PRO A 77 13.10 -19.74 5.95
CA PRO A 77 14.53 -20.07 6.01
C PRO A 77 15.41 -19.29 5.01
N SER A 78 14.83 -18.54 4.06
CA SER A 78 15.55 -17.82 3.00
C SER A 78 15.78 -16.32 3.27
N ARG A 79 15.12 -15.72 4.28
CA ARG A 79 15.23 -14.27 4.53
C ARG A 79 16.41 -13.95 5.45
N THR A 80 17.62 -14.22 4.97
CA THR A 80 18.87 -13.91 5.69
C THR A 80 19.45 -12.53 5.29
N GLY A 81 18.61 -11.49 5.18
CA GLY A 81 19.09 -10.12 4.96
C GLY A 81 18.13 -9.17 4.23
N TRP A 82 18.56 -7.91 4.09
CA TRP A 82 17.98 -6.91 3.17
C TRP A 82 18.04 -7.45 1.74
N GLY A 83 16.90 -7.50 1.05
CA GLY A 83 16.82 -7.90 -0.37
C GLY A 83 16.46 -9.36 -0.65
N ASN A 84 15.96 -10.13 0.33
CA ASN A 84 15.48 -11.52 0.15
C ASN A 84 13.97 -11.67 0.45
N GLY A 85 13.16 -10.67 0.16
CA GLY A 85 11.71 -10.71 0.35
C GLY A 85 10.99 -11.34 -0.84
N HIS A 86 10.05 -12.24 -0.53
CA HIS A 86 9.17 -12.93 -1.48
C HIS A 86 7.93 -12.10 -1.82
N THR A 87 8.15 -10.82 -2.12
CA THR A 87 7.08 -9.89 -2.47
C THR A 87 6.98 -9.76 -3.97
N TRP A 88 5.77 -9.98 -4.46
CA TRP A 88 5.39 -9.77 -5.84
C TRP A 88 4.73 -8.41 -5.96
N VAL A 89 4.84 -7.83 -7.13
CA VAL A 89 4.25 -6.55 -7.46
C VAL A 89 3.42 -6.70 -8.72
N ASP A 90 2.22 -6.14 -8.69
CA ASP A 90 1.36 -6.02 -9.85
C ASP A 90 0.63 -4.67 -9.83
N TRP A 91 -0.19 -4.42 -10.84
CA TRP A 91 -1.03 -3.23 -10.92
C TRP A 91 -2.33 -3.52 -11.67
N ASP A 92 -3.41 -2.85 -11.29
CA ASP A 92 -4.70 -2.91 -12.01
C ASP A 92 -5.33 -1.53 -12.17
N SER A 93 -6.22 -1.43 -13.16
CA SER A 93 -7.15 -0.31 -13.28
C SER A 93 -8.17 -0.37 -12.14
N TYR A 94 -8.35 0.77 -11.50
CA TYR A 94 -9.28 0.96 -10.40
C TYR A 94 -10.73 0.76 -10.83
N ASN A 95 -11.12 1.26 -12.00
CA ASN A 95 -12.48 1.07 -12.53
C ASN A 95 -12.74 -0.37 -12.94
N ASP A 96 -11.77 -1.03 -13.56
CA ASP A 96 -11.89 -2.43 -13.98
C ASP A 96 -12.10 -3.36 -12.77
N TYR A 97 -11.52 -3.00 -11.62
CA TYR A 97 -11.63 -3.79 -10.39
C TYR A 97 -12.85 -3.42 -9.52
N MET A 98 -13.10 -2.13 -9.30
CA MET A 98 -14.07 -1.67 -8.30
C MET A 98 -15.49 -1.53 -8.85
N ASN A 99 -15.71 -1.20 -10.12
CA ASN A 99 -17.04 -0.79 -10.59
C ASN A 99 -18.05 -1.96 -10.76
N THR A 100 -18.38 -2.64 -9.67
CA THR A 100 -19.26 -3.79 -9.54
C THR A 100 -20.35 -3.53 -8.49
N ASP A 101 -21.38 -4.39 -8.45
CA ASP A 101 -22.43 -4.31 -7.42
C ASP A 101 -21.88 -4.54 -6.00
N GLU A 102 -20.74 -5.20 -5.85
CA GLU A 102 -20.13 -5.57 -4.56
C GLU A 102 -19.10 -4.55 -4.07
N LEU A 103 -18.39 -3.85 -4.97
CA LEU A 103 -17.28 -2.94 -4.63
C LEU A 103 -17.41 -1.51 -5.19
N PRO A 104 -18.57 -0.84 -5.12
CA PRO A 104 -18.86 0.36 -5.90
C PRO A 104 -17.89 1.53 -5.66
N LEU A 105 -17.68 2.33 -6.71
CA LEU A 105 -16.90 3.57 -6.66
C LEU A 105 -17.55 4.62 -5.74
N LEU A 106 -16.79 5.21 -4.83
CA LEU A 106 -17.27 6.30 -3.97
C LEU A 106 -17.19 7.67 -4.66
N VAL A 107 -16.33 7.80 -5.67
CA VAL A 107 -16.13 9.02 -6.45
C VAL A 107 -16.46 8.71 -7.91
N THR A 108 -17.40 9.47 -8.49
CA THR A 108 -17.79 9.35 -9.90
C THR A 108 -17.85 10.73 -10.56
N GLY A 109 -17.61 10.78 -11.88
CA GLY A 109 -17.74 12.00 -12.67
C GLY A 109 -16.69 13.09 -12.38
N ARG A 110 -15.51 12.70 -11.87
CA ARG A 110 -14.34 13.59 -11.73
C ARG A 110 -13.47 13.54 -12.98
N GLU A 111 -12.53 14.49 -13.10
CA GLU A 111 -11.60 14.54 -14.24
C GLU A 111 -10.72 13.28 -14.31
N ARG A 112 -10.25 12.81 -13.16
CA ARG A 112 -9.58 11.51 -12.98
C ARG A 112 -10.61 10.50 -12.52
N ASP A 113 -11.18 9.75 -13.44
CA ASP A 113 -12.20 8.73 -13.15
C ASP A 113 -11.61 7.33 -13.00
N ASP A 114 -10.42 7.07 -13.55
CA ASP A 114 -9.71 5.81 -13.40
C ASP A 114 -8.31 6.01 -12.81
N LEU A 115 -8.01 5.26 -11.75
CA LEU A 115 -6.72 5.26 -11.07
C LEU A 115 -5.95 4.00 -11.46
N LEU A 116 -4.63 4.10 -11.45
CA LEU A 116 -3.77 2.92 -11.51
C LEU A 116 -3.32 2.59 -10.09
N ILE A 117 -3.71 1.42 -9.59
CA ILE A 117 -3.29 0.94 -8.27
C ILE A 117 -2.15 -0.03 -8.49
N SER A 118 -0.96 0.34 -8.01
CA SER A 118 0.17 -0.58 -7.88
C SER A 118 0.12 -1.22 -6.51
N TYR A 119 0.22 -2.53 -6.43
CA TYR A 119 0.15 -3.26 -5.17
C TYR A 119 1.15 -4.40 -5.13
N SER A 120 1.39 -4.88 -3.92
CA SER A 120 2.32 -5.94 -3.63
C SER A 120 1.75 -6.89 -2.60
N TYR A 121 2.20 -8.13 -2.68
CA TYR A 121 1.71 -9.22 -1.86
C TYR A 121 2.77 -10.33 -1.78
N SER A 122 2.67 -11.22 -0.80
CA SER A 122 3.56 -12.37 -0.70
C SER A 122 3.06 -13.52 -1.59
N ASP A 123 3.90 -13.99 -2.52
CA ASP A 123 3.56 -15.07 -3.47
C ASP A 123 4.56 -16.24 -3.39
N ASP A 124 4.47 -17.14 -4.37
CA ASP A 124 4.99 -18.52 -4.38
C ASP A 124 6.53 -18.69 -4.43
N ASP A 125 6.95 -19.94 -4.13
CA ASP A 125 8.24 -20.64 -4.24
C ASP A 125 9.16 -20.64 -3.02
N ILE A 126 8.74 -21.33 -1.95
CA ILE A 126 9.60 -21.63 -0.79
C ILE A 126 9.54 -23.10 -0.38
N GLU A 127 10.70 -23.67 -0.10
CA GLU A 127 10.84 -24.95 0.59
C GLU A 127 10.37 -24.90 2.05
N PHE A 128 9.60 -25.89 2.48
CA PHE A 128 9.19 -26.03 3.87
C PHE A 128 9.84 -27.21 4.58
N LYS A 129 10.07 -27.03 5.89
CA LYS A 129 10.47 -28.15 6.76
C LYS A 129 9.22 -28.93 7.17
N ALA A 130 9.37 -30.25 7.20
CA ALA A 130 8.32 -31.13 7.69
C ALA A 130 7.90 -30.82 9.15
N PRO A 131 6.62 -31.04 9.51
CA PRO A 131 6.10 -30.85 10.86
C PRO A 131 6.87 -31.68 11.88
N LYS A 132 6.89 -31.20 13.12
CA LYS A 132 7.44 -31.98 14.24
C LYS A 132 6.65 -33.28 14.42
N GLY A 133 7.24 -34.42 14.04
CA GLY A 133 6.63 -35.75 14.14
C GLY A 133 6.25 -36.39 12.81
N TYR A 134 6.30 -35.64 11.71
CA TYR A 134 6.25 -36.21 10.36
C TYR A 134 7.60 -36.88 10.05
N ILE A 135 7.56 -38.12 9.57
CA ILE A 135 8.77 -38.84 9.14
C ILE A 135 8.97 -38.53 7.67
N GLU A 136 9.95 -37.67 7.40
CA GLU A 136 10.32 -37.22 6.07
C GLU A 136 10.76 -38.40 5.18
N ASP A 137 10.16 -38.50 4.01
CA ASP A 137 10.53 -39.43 2.93
C ASP A 137 11.74 -38.94 2.09
N GLN A 138 12.54 -38.03 2.65
CA GLN A 138 13.68 -37.31 2.04
C GLN A 138 13.32 -36.45 0.81
N VAL A 139 12.04 -36.24 0.52
CA VAL A 139 11.59 -35.38 -0.57
C VAL A 139 11.24 -34.01 0.00
N ILE A 140 12.01 -32.99 -0.38
CA ILE A 140 11.64 -31.58 -0.18
C ILE A 140 10.29 -31.39 -0.87
N LYS A 141 9.28 -30.96 -0.12
CA LYS A 141 8.01 -30.58 -0.71
C LYS A 141 8.00 -29.07 -0.95
N TYR A 142 7.83 -28.70 -2.21
CA TYR A 142 7.44 -27.36 -2.62
C TYR A 142 5.96 -27.17 -2.31
N TYR A 143 5.57 -25.95 -1.96
CA TYR A 143 4.18 -25.59 -1.75
C TYR A 143 3.96 -24.17 -2.21
N ASP A 144 2.70 -23.91 -2.57
CA ASP A 144 2.21 -22.58 -2.81
C ASP A 144 2.41 -21.73 -1.53
N SER A 145 3.42 -20.86 -1.51
CA SER A 145 3.76 -20.07 -0.33
C SER A 145 2.99 -18.77 -0.19
N ARG A 146 1.94 -18.55 -1.00
CA ARG A 146 1.10 -17.35 -0.91
C ARG A 146 0.56 -17.19 0.51
N GLY A 147 0.71 -15.98 1.06
CA GLY A 147 0.34 -15.68 2.45
C GLY A 147 1.30 -16.18 3.52
N VAL A 148 2.41 -16.82 3.14
CA VAL A 148 3.46 -17.35 4.02
C VAL A 148 2.86 -18.11 5.23
N PRO A 149 2.23 -19.28 5.00
CA PRO A 149 1.81 -20.16 6.09
C PRO A 149 2.96 -20.40 7.09
N ASP A 150 2.66 -20.47 8.39
CA ASP A 150 3.62 -20.83 9.42
C ASP A 150 3.92 -22.34 9.39
N PRO A 151 5.19 -22.77 9.37
CA PRO A 151 5.55 -24.20 9.39
C PRO A 151 5.11 -24.98 10.61
N LYS A 152 4.75 -24.31 11.69
CA LYS A 152 4.32 -24.97 12.92
C LYS A 152 2.80 -25.06 13.04
N THR A 153 2.09 -24.04 12.57
CA THR A 153 0.65 -23.87 12.85
C THR A 153 -0.21 -23.80 11.59
N GLY A 154 0.38 -23.48 10.44
CA GLY A 154 -0.34 -23.19 9.21
C GLY A 154 -0.84 -21.77 9.07
N MET A 155 -0.80 -20.94 10.13
CA MET A 155 -1.30 -19.57 10.11
C MET A 155 -0.70 -18.76 8.96
N PHE A 156 -1.52 -18.05 8.20
CA PHE A 156 -1.01 -17.17 7.13
C PHE A 156 -0.36 -15.93 7.74
N LEU A 157 0.98 -15.85 7.68
CA LEU A 157 1.75 -14.79 8.32
C LEU A 157 1.86 -13.51 7.47
N ALA A 158 1.63 -13.61 6.15
CA ALA A 158 1.74 -12.50 5.21
C ALA A 158 0.54 -12.43 4.25
N ALA A 159 -0.66 -12.53 4.81
CA ALA A 159 -1.90 -12.30 4.08
C ALA A 159 -2.14 -10.86 3.56
N PRO A 160 -1.55 -9.79 4.13
CA PRO A 160 -1.86 -8.44 3.66
C PRO A 160 -1.36 -8.16 2.24
N TYR A 161 -2.07 -7.26 1.57
CA TYR A 161 -1.69 -6.55 0.36
C TYR A 161 -1.38 -5.12 0.74
N ALA A 162 -0.33 -4.54 0.16
CA ALA A 162 0.01 -3.14 0.36
C ALA A 162 0.25 -2.48 -1.00
N GLY A 163 -0.27 -1.27 -1.20
CA GLY A 163 -0.24 -0.62 -2.51
C GLY A 163 -0.37 0.89 -2.44
N MET A 164 -0.30 1.52 -3.62
CA MET A 164 -0.39 2.97 -3.78
C MET A 164 -1.13 3.37 -5.05
N ALA A 165 -1.62 4.60 -5.06
CA ALA A 165 -2.16 5.25 -6.25
C ALA A 165 -1.96 6.77 -6.21
N ILE A 166 -1.57 7.35 -7.35
CA ILE A 166 -1.48 8.81 -7.52
C ILE A 166 -2.87 9.38 -7.81
N PHE A 167 -3.26 10.35 -7.00
CA PHE A 167 -4.55 11.04 -7.08
C PHE A 167 -4.46 12.39 -7.76
N HIS A 168 -3.28 13.02 -7.72
CA HIS A 168 -3.01 14.29 -8.37
C HIS A 168 -1.56 14.36 -8.82
N ALA A 169 -1.34 14.84 -10.03
CA ALA A 169 -0.05 15.32 -10.49
C ALA A 169 -0.26 16.61 -11.26
N ASP A 170 0.48 17.67 -10.95
CA ASP A 170 0.39 18.90 -11.74
C ASP A 170 0.69 18.63 -13.23
N LYS A 171 0.07 19.39 -14.14
CA LYS A 171 0.39 19.33 -15.59
C LYS A 171 1.73 19.96 -15.91
N SER A 172 2.09 21.01 -15.19
CA SER A 172 3.36 21.73 -15.30
C SER A 172 3.56 22.63 -14.08
N ALA A 173 4.74 23.21 -13.93
CA ALA A 173 5.01 24.20 -12.89
C ALA A 173 4.11 25.44 -12.92
N THR A 174 3.48 25.73 -14.06
CA THR A 174 2.60 26.88 -14.24
C THR A 174 1.12 26.49 -14.30
N ASN A 175 0.81 25.19 -14.24
CA ASN A 175 -0.55 24.68 -14.28
C ASN A 175 -0.72 23.55 -13.26
N THR A 176 -1.31 23.92 -12.13
CA THR A 176 -1.56 23.04 -10.98
C THR A 176 -2.83 22.21 -11.11
N SER A 177 -3.51 22.21 -12.27
CA SER A 177 -4.60 21.25 -12.52
C SER A 177 -4.03 19.84 -12.68
N ASP A 178 -4.78 18.83 -12.24
CA ASP A 178 -4.39 17.43 -12.36
C ASP A 178 -4.18 16.98 -13.81
N ASP A 179 -3.07 16.30 -14.09
CA ASP A 179 -2.79 15.59 -15.33
C ASP A 179 -3.27 14.15 -15.25
N ILE A 180 -4.49 13.94 -15.73
CA ILE A 180 -5.16 12.63 -15.77
C ILE A 180 -4.39 11.55 -16.54
N ASN A 181 -3.39 11.93 -17.36
CA ASN A 181 -2.55 10.96 -18.09
C ASN A 181 -1.35 10.46 -17.26
N GLN A 182 -1.21 10.94 -16.02
CA GLN A 182 -0.22 10.47 -15.06
C GLN A 182 -0.84 9.38 -14.14
N PRO A 183 -0.06 8.45 -13.59
CA PRO A 183 1.38 8.28 -13.81
C PRO A 183 1.69 7.79 -15.23
N LYS A 184 2.79 8.27 -15.80
CA LYS A 184 3.24 7.77 -17.10
C LYS A 184 3.72 6.34 -16.97
N SER A 185 4.62 6.08 -16.04
CA SER A 185 5.17 4.76 -15.82
C SER A 185 4.56 4.06 -14.61
N LEU A 186 4.36 2.76 -14.79
CA LEU A 186 4.09 1.78 -13.75
C LEU A 186 5.16 0.74 -13.90
N ALA A 187 5.84 0.39 -12.81
CA ALA A 187 6.84 -0.65 -12.90
C ALA A 187 7.04 -1.35 -11.57
N TRP A 188 7.55 -2.57 -11.67
CA TRP A 188 8.16 -3.29 -10.58
C TRP A 188 9.67 -3.29 -10.77
N GLN A 189 10.42 -3.22 -9.67
CA GLN A 189 11.87 -3.19 -9.70
C GLN A 189 12.46 -4.12 -8.64
N GLU A 190 13.37 -5.00 -9.04
CA GLU A 190 14.14 -5.81 -8.09
C GLU A 190 15.17 -4.95 -7.34
N HIS A 191 15.38 -5.24 -6.06
CA HIS A 191 16.39 -4.60 -5.19
C HIS A 191 17.81 -4.59 -5.82
N GLY A 192 18.14 -5.52 -6.73
CA GLY A 192 19.45 -5.58 -7.39
C GLY A 192 19.77 -4.43 -8.36
N ASP A 193 18.77 -3.68 -8.87
CA ASP A 193 18.97 -2.67 -9.93
C ASP A 193 18.28 -1.31 -9.69
N TYR A 194 18.30 -0.82 -8.45
CA TYR A 194 17.77 0.51 -8.07
C TYR A 194 18.18 1.69 -8.96
N TRP A 195 19.30 1.57 -9.65
CA TRP A 195 19.93 2.65 -10.40
C TRP A 195 19.71 2.54 -11.92
N GLY A 196 18.82 1.64 -12.35
CA GLY A 196 18.37 1.50 -13.73
C GLY A 196 19.47 1.08 -14.71
N LYS A 197 20.44 0.27 -14.28
CA LYS A 197 21.51 -0.23 -15.15
C LYS A 197 20.99 -1.21 -16.20
N ILE A 198 19.88 -1.91 -15.94
CA ILE A 198 19.27 -2.83 -16.90
C ILE A 198 17.97 -2.28 -17.52
N TRP A 199 17.55 -1.06 -17.16
CA TRP A 199 16.33 -0.47 -17.69
C TRP A 199 16.53 -0.02 -19.13
N ARG A 200 15.56 -0.31 -19.99
CA ARG A 200 15.59 0.11 -21.39
C ARG A 200 15.61 1.65 -21.46
N GLY A 201 16.80 2.21 -21.69
CA GLY A 201 17.01 3.66 -21.73
C GLY A 201 17.29 4.31 -20.37
N GLY A 202 17.54 3.52 -19.32
CA GLY A 202 17.91 4.00 -17.98
C GLY A 202 16.74 4.54 -17.15
N LEU A 203 17.07 5.04 -15.95
CA LEU A 203 16.14 5.63 -14.97
C LEU A 203 15.20 6.68 -15.58
N TRP A 204 15.74 7.57 -16.39
CA TRP A 204 14.96 8.62 -17.03
C TRP A 204 13.82 8.08 -17.90
N ASN A 205 14.13 7.21 -18.86
CA ASN A 205 13.11 6.65 -19.76
C ASN A 205 12.11 5.81 -18.99
N PHE A 206 12.53 5.13 -17.93
CA PHE A 206 11.63 4.37 -17.08
C PHE A 206 10.63 5.22 -16.31
N VAL A 207 11.01 6.38 -15.80
CA VAL A 207 10.08 7.26 -15.08
C VAL A 207 9.16 8.03 -16.05
N THR A 208 9.63 8.28 -17.28
CA THR A 208 8.98 9.23 -18.20
C THR A 208 8.26 8.60 -19.39
N ASP A 209 8.57 7.36 -19.78
CA ASP A 209 7.96 6.67 -20.92
C ASP A 209 6.72 5.88 -20.49
N SER A 210 5.57 6.25 -21.02
CA SER A 210 4.31 5.56 -20.74
C SER A 210 4.23 4.14 -21.27
N ASN A 211 5.11 3.78 -22.21
CA ASN A 211 5.19 2.44 -22.78
C ASN A 211 6.16 1.53 -22.02
N ASN A 212 6.92 2.08 -21.06
CA ASN A 212 7.87 1.30 -20.27
C ASN A 212 7.19 0.76 -19.02
N ARG A 213 6.10 0.02 -19.24
CA ARG A 213 5.42 -0.78 -18.22
C ARG A 213 5.87 -2.22 -18.42
N PRO A 214 6.78 -2.76 -17.60
CA PRO A 214 7.03 -4.19 -17.67
C PRO A 214 5.69 -4.90 -17.50
N PRO A 215 5.42 -5.96 -18.30
CA PRO A 215 4.21 -6.74 -18.08
C PRO A 215 4.20 -7.26 -16.64
N PRO A 216 3.01 -7.63 -16.12
CA PRO A 216 2.91 -8.31 -14.84
C PRO A 216 3.95 -9.43 -14.75
N MET A 217 4.58 -9.58 -13.60
CA MET A 217 5.75 -10.46 -13.46
C MET A 217 5.46 -11.91 -13.86
N TRP A 218 4.23 -12.37 -13.63
CA TRP A 218 3.77 -13.72 -13.99
C TRP A 218 3.69 -13.95 -15.51
N GLU A 219 3.65 -12.90 -16.35
CA GLU A 219 3.70 -13.03 -17.81
C GLU A 219 5.12 -13.33 -18.34
N TYR A 220 6.16 -13.26 -17.50
CA TYR A 220 7.52 -13.71 -17.84
C TYR A 220 7.69 -15.24 -17.72
N GLU A 221 6.68 -16.00 -18.15
CA GLU A 221 6.68 -17.47 -18.16
C GLU A 221 7.93 -18.02 -18.87
N GLY A 222 8.71 -18.85 -18.15
CA GLY A 222 9.89 -19.55 -18.68
C GLY A 222 11.22 -19.15 -18.03
N PHE A 223 11.24 -18.13 -17.16
CA PHE A 223 12.29 -18.03 -16.17
C PHE A 223 12.06 -19.11 -15.11
N ILE A 224 12.82 -20.20 -15.19
CA ILE A 224 12.99 -21.11 -14.05
C ILE A 224 13.61 -20.25 -12.95
N HIS A 225 12.79 -19.86 -11.97
CA HIS A 225 13.20 -19.03 -10.86
C HIS A 225 14.26 -19.78 -10.08
N ASN A 226 15.50 -19.29 -10.14
CA ASN A 226 16.51 -19.70 -9.19
C ASN A 226 15.99 -19.23 -7.81
N GLU A 227 15.77 -20.20 -6.93
CA GLU A 227 15.14 -20.17 -5.60
C GLU A 227 15.80 -19.22 -4.58
N MET A 228 16.61 -18.24 -5.00
CA MET A 228 17.39 -17.39 -4.09
C MET A 228 17.58 -15.95 -4.56
N SER A 229 16.85 -15.44 -5.56
CA SER A 229 17.25 -14.15 -6.17
C SER A 229 16.14 -13.18 -6.57
N ILE A 230 14.87 -13.45 -6.33
CA ILE A 230 13.84 -12.41 -6.54
C ILE A 230 13.73 -11.61 -5.25
N GLY A 231 14.54 -10.56 -5.15
CA GLY A 231 14.62 -9.70 -3.98
C GLY A 231 13.68 -8.51 -4.05
N ASN A 232 12.91 -8.27 -2.97
CA ASN A 232 12.13 -7.05 -2.66
C ASN A 232 11.75 -6.23 -3.90
N MET A 233 10.60 -6.53 -4.50
CA MET A 233 10.11 -5.74 -5.61
C MET A 233 9.57 -4.39 -5.13
N PHE A 234 10.00 -3.32 -5.79
CA PHE A 234 9.49 -1.97 -5.59
C PHE A 234 8.36 -1.72 -6.57
N MET A 235 7.19 -1.37 -6.07
CA MET A 235 6.17 -0.70 -6.87
C MET A 235 6.65 0.71 -7.17
N ILE A 236 6.57 1.12 -8.44
CA ILE A 236 6.97 2.45 -8.85
C ILE A 236 5.85 3.09 -9.68
N GLN A 237 5.48 4.32 -9.32
CA GLN A 237 4.65 5.19 -10.15
C GLN A 237 5.40 6.51 -10.42
N GLY A 238 5.65 6.80 -11.71
CA GLY A 238 6.40 7.98 -12.14
C GLY A 238 5.53 9.10 -12.69
N VAL A 239 5.85 10.35 -12.34
CA VAL A 239 5.23 11.58 -12.85
C VAL A 239 6.22 12.52 -13.55
N GLY A 240 5.67 13.36 -14.43
CA GLY A 240 6.42 14.30 -15.26
C GLY A 240 6.70 13.78 -16.67
N PRO A 241 7.82 14.19 -17.30
CA PRO A 241 8.78 15.17 -16.81
C PRO A 241 8.20 16.59 -16.76
N TYR A 242 8.78 17.41 -15.88
CA TYR A 242 8.47 18.82 -15.65
C TYR A 242 9.63 19.68 -16.10
N THR A 243 9.34 20.73 -16.87
CA THR A 243 10.31 21.78 -17.19
C THR A 243 10.24 22.84 -16.09
N LEU A 244 11.31 22.98 -15.29
CA LEU A 244 11.35 23.86 -14.11
C LEU A 244 12.45 24.91 -14.25
N SER A 245 12.12 26.17 -13.98
CA SER A 245 13.06 27.25 -13.70
C SER A 245 13.26 27.40 -12.19
N ILE A 246 14.28 28.14 -11.77
CA ILE A 246 14.47 28.44 -10.34
C ILE A 246 13.24 29.21 -9.81
N GLY A 247 12.68 28.71 -8.71
CA GLY A 247 11.44 29.20 -8.10
C GLY A 247 10.17 28.46 -8.55
N ASP A 248 10.25 27.65 -9.61
CA ASP A 248 9.14 26.80 -10.04
C ASP A 248 9.00 25.58 -9.12
N ASP A 249 7.76 25.16 -8.88
CA ASP A 249 7.43 23.96 -8.13
C ASP A 249 6.42 23.08 -8.87
N PHE A 250 6.24 21.86 -8.38
CA PHE A 250 5.11 21.02 -8.76
C PHE A 250 4.68 20.15 -7.58
N THR A 251 3.45 19.68 -7.63
CA THR A 251 2.82 18.87 -6.59
C THR A 251 2.40 17.51 -7.13
N ALA A 252 2.69 16.47 -6.36
CA ALA A 252 2.09 15.15 -6.49
C ALA A 252 1.35 14.79 -5.19
N ILE A 253 0.15 14.22 -5.32
CA ILE A 253 -0.65 13.70 -4.19
C ILE A 253 -0.99 12.25 -4.48
N TYR A 254 -0.76 11.39 -3.51
CA TYR A 254 -0.97 9.96 -3.63
C TYR A 254 -1.37 9.37 -2.29
N ALA A 255 -1.89 8.15 -2.30
CA ALA A 255 -2.15 7.38 -1.10
C ALA A 255 -1.31 6.10 -1.08
N ILE A 256 -0.92 5.67 0.12
CA ILE A 256 -0.45 4.30 0.39
C ILE A 256 -1.50 3.65 1.27
N GLY A 257 -1.94 2.44 0.93
CA GLY A 257 -2.94 1.70 1.68
C GLY A 257 -2.53 0.25 1.91
N ALA A 258 -3.21 -0.39 2.86
CA ALA A 258 -3.12 -1.83 3.10
C ALA A 258 -4.51 -2.48 3.12
N GLY A 259 -4.55 -3.78 2.87
CA GLY A 259 -5.76 -4.59 2.99
C GLY A 259 -5.39 -6.03 3.34
N SER A 260 -6.17 -6.69 4.20
CA SER A 260 -5.92 -8.07 4.61
C SER A 260 -7.24 -8.74 4.98
N ILE A 261 -7.22 -10.07 5.07
CA ILE A 261 -8.20 -10.81 5.88
C ILE A 261 -7.89 -10.68 7.37
N ASP A 262 -8.88 -10.97 8.21
CA ASP A 262 -8.74 -10.96 9.67
C ASP A 262 -7.70 -11.98 10.16
N GLU A 263 -6.98 -11.63 11.23
CA GLU A 263 -5.97 -12.49 11.85
C GLU A 263 -6.55 -13.83 12.35
N ASP A 264 -7.76 -13.81 12.91
CA ASP A 264 -8.48 -15.02 13.33
C ASP A 264 -8.76 -15.95 12.13
N LEU A 265 -9.00 -15.37 10.95
CA LEU A 265 -9.19 -16.11 9.70
C LEU A 265 -7.86 -16.67 9.19
N CYS A 266 -6.77 -15.88 9.25
CA CYS A 266 -5.42 -16.37 8.97
C CYS A 266 -5.06 -17.59 9.80
N SER A 267 -5.39 -17.58 11.09
CA SER A 267 -5.10 -18.68 12.01
C SER A 267 -5.98 -19.90 11.74
N SER A 268 -7.30 -19.71 11.66
CA SER A 268 -8.26 -20.80 11.56
C SER A 268 -8.23 -21.50 10.19
N GLU A 269 -8.16 -20.75 9.09
CA GLU A 269 -8.07 -21.31 7.73
C GLU A 269 -6.66 -21.82 7.43
N GLY A 270 -5.63 -21.17 8.00
CA GLY A 270 -4.25 -21.65 7.97
C GLY A 270 -4.08 -23.05 8.57
N ALA A 271 -4.73 -23.32 9.71
CA ALA A 271 -4.73 -24.65 10.30
C ALA A 271 -5.39 -25.71 9.40
N LYS A 272 -6.45 -25.35 8.65
CA LYS A 272 -7.08 -26.26 7.67
C LYS A 272 -6.18 -26.52 6.48
N TRP A 273 -5.49 -25.49 6.00
CA TRP A 273 -4.50 -25.65 4.93
C TRP A 273 -3.36 -26.57 5.37
N TYR A 274 -2.86 -26.40 6.60
CA TYR A 274 -1.83 -27.26 7.18
C TYR A 274 -2.25 -28.73 7.22
N ASN A 275 -3.49 -29.01 7.65
CA ASN A 275 -4.03 -30.37 7.68
C ASN A 275 -4.15 -30.97 6.28
N TRP A 276 -4.55 -30.17 5.29
CA TRP A 276 -4.63 -30.62 3.92
C TRP A 276 -3.25 -30.97 3.35
N TYR A 277 -2.29 -30.04 3.48
CA TYR A 277 -0.96 -30.17 2.89
C TYR A 277 -0.14 -31.33 3.47
N TRP A 278 -0.24 -31.55 4.79
CA TRP A 278 0.43 -32.64 5.49
C TRP A 278 -0.40 -33.91 5.62
N ASP A 279 -1.59 -33.96 5.02
CA ASP A 279 -2.56 -35.06 5.13
C ASP A 279 -2.86 -35.48 6.58
N LEU A 280 -3.06 -34.49 7.46
CA LEU A 280 -3.44 -34.70 8.86
C LEU A 280 -4.97 -34.81 9.00
N PRO A 281 -5.47 -35.44 10.08
CA PRO A 281 -6.90 -35.45 10.39
C PRO A 281 -7.43 -34.04 10.69
N GLY A 282 -8.67 -33.75 10.29
CA GLY A 282 -9.36 -32.48 10.56
C GLY A 282 -9.98 -31.88 9.30
N ASP A 283 -10.47 -30.65 9.45
CA ASP A 283 -10.92 -29.84 8.31
C ASP A 283 -9.73 -29.49 7.42
N LYS A 284 -9.99 -29.37 6.12
CA LYS A 284 -8.98 -29.23 5.06
C LYS A 284 -9.31 -28.04 4.15
N LEU A 285 -8.29 -27.29 3.75
CA LEU A 285 -8.34 -26.21 2.76
C LEU A 285 -7.20 -26.44 1.77
N ASP A 286 -7.50 -26.52 0.47
CA ASP A 286 -6.47 -26.66 -0.55
C ASP A 286 -5.85 -25.32 -0.94
N ASP A 287 -4.84 -25.35 -1.81
CA ASP A 287 -4.18 -24.13 -2.29
C ASP A 287 -5.14 -23.19 -3.03
N ALA A 288 -6.09 -23.72 -3.80
CA ALA A 288 -7.08 -22.89 -4.48
C ALA A 288 -7.96 -22.12 -3.48
N GLY A 289 -8.43 -22.79 -2.43
CA GLY A 289 -9.20 -22.16 -1.35
C GLY A 289 -8.38 -21.13 -0.58
N LYS A 290 -7.12 -21.46 -0.24
CA LYS A 290 -6.18 -20.54 0.42
C LYS A 290 -5.95 -19.29 -0.43
N ASN A 291 -5.65 -19.44 -1.72
CA ASN A 291 -5.36 -18.33 -2.61
C ASN A 291 -6.58 -17.43 -2.79
N SER A 292 -7.76 -18.03 -2.96
CA SER A 292 -9.02 -17.27 -3.03
C SER A 292 -9.29 -16.48 -1.76
N LEU A 293 -8.91 -17.02 -0.60
CA LEU A 293 -9.09 -16.35 0.68
C LEU A 293 -8.12 -15.17 0.84
N ILE A 294 -6.84 -15.39 0.58
CA ILE A 294 -5.81 -14.35 0.68
C ILE A 294 -6.07 -13.22 -0.32
N SER A 295 -6.56 -13.53 -1.53
CA SER A 295 -6.93 -12.53 -2.53
C SER A 295 -8.04 -11.56 -2.06
N GLN A 296 -8.82 -11.87 -1.03
CA GLN A 296 -9.76 -10.90 -0.43
C GLN A 296 -9.02 -9.71 0.19
N GLY A 297 -7.75 -9.86 0.57
CA GLY A 297 -6.91 -8.73 1.00
C GLY A 297 -6.73 -7.69 -0.10
N LYS A 298 -6.74 -8.10 -1.38
CA LYS A 298 -6.73 -7.19 -2.53
C LYS A 298 -8.03 -6.40 -2.61
N ASP A 299 -9.18 -7.04 -2.38
CA ASP A 299 -10.49 -6.35 -2.32
C ASP A 299 -10.46 -5.24 -1.26
N SER A 300 -10.02 -5.59 -0.05
CA SER A 300 -9.87 -4.63 1.05
C SER A 300 -8.93 -3.48 0.69
N LEU A 301 -7.79 -3.75 0.06
CA LEU A 301 -6.86 -2.71 -0.38
C LEU A 301 -7.53 -1.73 -1.36
N PHE A 302 -8.25 -2.23 -2.36
CA PHE A 302 -8.90 -1.37 -3.35
C PHE A 302 -10.06 -0.57 -2.73
N VAL A 303 -10.81 -1.16 -1.79
CA VAL A 303 -11.79 -0.44 -0.97
C VAL A 303 -11.12 0.67 -0.17
N ASN A 304 -9.98 0.41 0.45
CA ASN A 304 -9.27 1.40 1.27
C ASN A 304 -8.72 2.54 0.42
N LEU A 305 -8.17 2.26 -0.77
CA LEU A 305 -7.74 3.30 -1.72
C LEU A 305 -8.92 4.06 -2.34
N ASN A 306 -10.09 3.43 -2.53
CA ASN A 306 -11.34 4.10 -2.92
C ASN A 306 -11.74 5.13 -1.86
N ARG A 307 -11.67 4.77 -0.57
CA ARG A 307 -11.95 5.68 0.55
C ARG A 307 -10.92 6.80 0.66
N ALA A 308 -9.65 6.51 0.40
CA ALA A 308 -8.61 7.53 0.34
C ALA A 308 -8.87 8.54 -0.79
N TYR A 309 -9.27 8.06 -1.97
CA TYR A 309 -9.61 8.92 -3.10
C TYR A 309 -10.86 9.76 -2.82
N TRP A 310 -11.85 9.19 -2.13
CA TRP A 310 -12.99 9.94 -1.61
C TRP A 310 -12.56 11.04 -0.63
N ALA A 311 -11.70 10.75 0.35
CA ALA A 311 -11.22 11.74 1.30
C ALA A 311 -10.46 12.87 0.60
N PHE A 312 -9.59 12.55 -0.36
CA PHE A 312 -8.93 13.55 -1.20
C PHE A 312 -9.93 14.47 -1.91
N ASN A 313 -10.97 13.90 -2.51
CA ASN A 313 -12.02 14.66 -3.20
C ASN A 313 -12.94 15.46 -2.25
N ASN A 314 -12.85 15.20 -0.95
CA ASN A 314 -13.51 15.96 0.12
C ASN A 314 -12.50 16.79 0.92
N SER A 315 -11.39 17.21 0.30
CA SER A 315 -10.40 18.12 0.92
C SER A 315 -9.72 17.55 2.17
N MET A 316 -9.52 16.23 2.20
CA MET A 316 -8.98 15.47 3.35
C MET A 316 -9.89 15.47 4.58
N ASP A 317 -11.13 15.96 4.41
CA ASP A 317 -12.15 16.03 5.44
C ASP A 317 -12.95 14.72 5.43
N ILE A 318 -12.87 13.98 6.52
CA ILE A 318 -13.60 12.73 6.71
C ILE A 318 -14.63 12.92 7.81
N PRO A 319 -15.68 12.08 7.90
CA PRO A 319 -16.63 12.16 8.99
C PRO A 319 -15.92 12.13 10.35
N ASP A 320 -16.22 13.13 11.16
CA ASP A 320 -15.62 13.34 12.46
C ASP A 320 -15.99 12.15 13.38
N PRO A 321 -15.07 11.71 14.26
CA PRO A 321 -15.45 10.75 15.27
C PRO A 321 -16.49 11.39 16.19
N LEU A 322 -17.50 10.60 16.58
CA LEU A 322 -18.46 11.02 17.59
C LEU A 322 -17.73 11.52 18.85
N PRO A 323 -18.21 12.59 19.49
CA PRO A 323 -17.58 13.10 20.70
C PRO A 323 -17.56 12.03 21.80
N ALA A 324 -16.70 12.21 22.81
CA ALA A 324 -16.68 11.31 23.94
C ALA A 324 -17.99 11.44 24.75
N PRO A 325 -18.68 10.32 25.08
CA PRO A 325 -19.83 10.38 25.96
C PRO A 325 -19.43 10.86 27.35
N GLY A 326 -20.34 11.58 28.02
CA GLY A 326 -20.27 11.76 29.46
C GLY A 326 -20.59 10.43 30.16
N ILE A 327 -19.85 10.12 31.23
CA ILE A 327 -20.14 9.00 32.12
C ILE A 327 -20.25 9.50 33.56
N GLU A 328 -21.33 9.12 34.23
CA GLU A 328 -21.55 9.36 35.66
C GLU A 328 -21.66 8.01 36.36
N VAL A 329 -20.81 7.81 37.38
CA VAL A 329 -20.79 6.59 38.20
C VAL A 329 -21.17 6.96 39.63
N THR A 330 -22.28 6.41 40.12
CA THR A 330 -22.75 6.60 41.50
C THR A 330 -22.70 5.29 42.26
N GLY A 331 -21.96 5.27 43.38
CA GLY A 331 -21.96 4.15 44.32
C GLY A 331 -23.15 4.19 45.28
N GLY A 332 -23.86 3.07 45.42
CA GLY A 332 -24.94 2.89 46.39
C GLY A 332 -24.74 1.64 47.25
N PRO A 333 -25.56 1.44 48.31
CA PRO A 333 -25.55 0.19 49.05
C PRO A 333 -25.97 -0.96 48.11
N ASP A 334 -25.10 -1.96 47.99
CA ASP A 334 -25.24 -3.15 47.14
C ASP A 334 -25.45 -2.90 45.63
N LYS A 335 -25.15 -1.71 45.11
CA LYS A 335 -25.22 -1.41 43.66
C LYS A 335 -24.23 -0.33 43.21
N ILE A 336 -23.86 -0.40 41.93
CA ILE A 336 -23.25 0.70 41.18
C ILE A 336 -24.26 1.12 40.12
N GLU A 337 -24.55 2.41 40.05
CA GLU A 337 -25.37 3.00 39.01
C GLU A 337 -24.46 3.74 38.03
N ILE A 338 -24.52 3.35 36.75
CA ILE A 338 -23.77 3.98 35.68
C ILE A 338 -24.79 4.67 34.78
N LYS A 339 -24.59 5.96 34.52
CA LYS A 339 -25.32 6.73 33.52
C LYS A 339 -24.33 7.21 32.49
N TRP A 340 -24.72 7.13 31.22
CA TRP A 340 -23.90 7.61 30.12
C TRP A 340 -24.79 8.24 29.06
N GLY A 341 -24.20 9.15 28.29
CA GLY A 341 -24.87 9.83 27.21
C GLY A 341 -24.13 11.10 26.81
N TYR A 342 -24.64 11.77 25.80
CA TYR A 342 -24.12 13.08 25.41
C TYR A 342 -24.65 14.19 26.31
N PRO A 343 -23.88 15.27 26.53
CA PRO A 343 -24.34 16.43 27.29
C PRO A 343 -25.53 17.16 26.63
N THR A 344 -25.73 16.95 25.33
CA THR A 344 -26.77 17.57 24.50
C THR A 344 -27.52 16.51 23.70
N ASP A 345 -28.78 16.81 23.37
CA ASP A 345 -29.68 15.93 22.60
C ASP A 345 -29.24 15.74 21.13
N ASP A 346 -28.20 16.44 20.69
CA ASP A 346 -27.62 16.40 19.35
C ASP A 346 -26.14 15.95 19.36
N GLY A 347 -25.58 15.59 20.52
CA GLY A 347 -24.16 15.22 20.62
C GLY A 347 -23.81 13.89 19.95
N PHE A 348 -24.80 13.16 19.44
CA PHE A 348 -24.64 11.97 18.61
C PHE A 348 -24.72 12.26 17.11
N ASN A 349 -24.97 13.51 16.72
CA ASN A 349 -24.91 13.90 15.32
C ASN A 349 -23.45 14.15 14.92
N ASP A 350 -23.13 13.80 13.69
CA ASP A 350 -21.87 14.16 13.04
C ASP A 350 -21.69 15.71 13.04
N PRO A 351 -20.57 16.24 13.55
CA PRO A 351 -20.33 17.69 13.68
C PRO A 351 -20.41 18.48 12.37
N ASP A 352 -20.10 17.85 11.23
CA ASP A 352 -20.02 18.53 9.93
C ASP A 352 -21.36 18.56 9.21
N THR A 353 -22.10 17.46 9.28
CA THR A 353 -23.35 17.25 8.54
C THR A 353 -24.60 17.47 9.39
N GLY A 354 -24.49 17.35 10.72
CA GLY A 354 -25.61 17.39 11.65
C GLY A 354 -26.55 16.19 11.53
N ILE A 355 -26.13 15.11 10.87
CA ILE A 355 -26.91 13.87 10.70
C ILE A 355 -26.60 12.92 11.87
N ASP A 356 -27.63 12.23 12.38
CA ASP A 356 -27.49 11.14 13.34
C ASP A 356 -26.86 9.92 12.65
N ASP A 357 -25.59 9.66 12.93
CA ASP A 357 -24.84 8.48 12.49
C ASP A 357 -24.47 7.56 13.65
N PHE A 358 -25.06 7.77 14.84
CA PHE A 358 -24.81 6.96 16.02
C PHE A 358 -25.44 5.57 15.90
N PHE A 359 -24.59 4.55 15.96
CA PHE A 359 -25.07 3.17 15.84
C PHE A 359 -25.60 2.59 17.15
N LYS A 360 -24.75 2.50 18.19
CA LYS A 360 -25.13 1.94 19.51
C LYS A 360 -24.09 2.19 20.60
N TRP A 361 -24.55 2.15 21.84
CA TRP A 361 -23.69 2.04 23.03
C TRP A 361 -23.22 0.60 23.24
N ARG A 362 -21.98 0.42 23.70
CA ARG A 362 -21.48 -0.85 24.24
C ARG A 362 -20.85 -0.60 25.60
N LEU A 363 -21.32 -1.32 26.63
CA LEU A 363 -20.75 -1.28 27.98
C LEU A 363 -20.00 -2.59 28.22
N TYR A 364 -18.69 -2.49 28.48
CA TYR A 364 -17.85 -3.61 28.84
C TYR A 364 -17.59 -3.55 30.35
N ILE A 365 -17.99 -4.58 31.08
CA ILE A 365 -17.71 -4.74 32.51
C ILE A 365 -16.65 -5.83 32.62
N LEU A 366 -15.45 -5.47 33.06
CA LEU A 366 -14.32 -6.38 33.26
C LEU A 366 -14.31 -6.96 34.68
#